data_AF-A0A9E0SUV6-F1
#
_entry.id   AF-A0A9E0SUV6-F1
#
_cell.length_a   1.000
_cell.length_b   1.000
_cell.length_c   1.000
_cell.angle_alpha   90.00
_cell.angle_beta   90.00
_cell.angle_gamma   90.00
#
_symmetry.space_group_name_H-M   'P 1'
#
loop_
_entity.id
_entity.type
_entity.pdbx_description
1 polymer ?
#
loop_
_entity_poly.entity_id
_entity_poly.type
_entity_poly.pdbx_seq_one_letter_code
_entity_poly.pdbx_strand_id
1 'polypeptide(L)'
;MKRRAQAGFTLIELMIVVAIIGILAAIALPAYQNYMIKSKLVEATTDLDAAKVAVTEGYSTNGNTWPTADAVSGAPANAKYVKTITYTPGTGTTVNGSIVTELQNTGNTNIDGAFLALFGVGQNDGTITWSCGTAKTKADVSAQAVTTMYSFIPSNCQH
;
A
#
# COMPACT_ATOMS: atom_id res chain seq x y z
N MET A 1 -45.87 -13.80 46.19
CA MET A 1 -44.74 -13.50 45.27
C MET A 1 -44.53 -14.68 44.33
N LYS A 2 -44.82 -14.55 43.03
CA LYS A 2 -44.48 -15.58 42.03
C LYS A 2 -42.97 -15.57 41.82
N ARG A 3 -42.26 -16.61 42.29
CA ARG A 3 -40.86 -16.85 41.92
C ARG A 3 -40.84 -17.17 40.42
N ARG A 4 -40.35 -16.25 39.59
CA ARG A 4 -39.99 -16.58 38.21
C ARG A 4 -38.80 -17.54 38.30
N ALA A 5 -38.97 -18.77 37.82
CA ALA A 5 -37.86 -19.70 37.70
C ALA A 5 -36.86 -19.10 36.73
N GLN A 6 -35.64 -18.84 37.19
CA GLN A 6 -34.54 -18.39 36.34
C GLN A 6 -34.21 -19.56 35.41
N ALA A 7 -34.66 -19.50 34.16
CA ALA A 7 -34.26 -20.46 33.14
C ALA A 7 -32.78 -20.20 32.82
N GLY A 8 -31.90 -21.07 33.32
CA GLY A 8 -30.48 -21.04 32.98
C GLY A 8 -30.23 -21.56 31.57
N PHE A 9 -29.17 -21.07 30.95
CA PHE A 9 -28.69 -21.56 29.65
C PHE A 9 -28.11 -22.98 29.83
N THR A 10 -28.39 -23.89 28.91
CA THR A 10 -27.85 -25.25 28.98
C THR A 10 -26.42 -25.29 28.46
N LEU A 11 -25.61 -26.23 28.99
CA LEU A 11 -24.25 -26.45 28.49
C LEU A 11 -24.24 -26.83 27.00
N ILE A 12 -25.25 -27.56 26.55
CA ILE A 12 -25.36 -27.97 25.14
C ILE A 12 -25.66 -26.79 24.22
N GLU A 13 -26.52 -25.85 24.65
CA GLU A 13 -26.76 -24.61 23.89
C GLU A 13 -25.47 -23.79 23.76
N LEU A 14 -24.68 -23.70 24.84
CA LEU A 14 -23.43 -22.94 24.82
C LEU A 14 -22.38 -23.59 23.89
N MET A 15 -22.27 -24.92 23.91
CA MET A 15 -21.37 -25.65 23.03
C MET A 15 -21.71 -25.48 21.55
N ILE A 16 -23.00 -25.49 21.19
CA ILE A 16 -23.42 -25.27 19.80
C ILE A 16 -23.10 -23.84 19.36
N VAL A 17 -23.35 -22.84 20.21
CA VAL A 17 -23.03 -21.44 19.91
C VAL A 17 -21.53 -21.26 19.69
N VAL A 18 -20.69 -21.82 20.55
CA VAL A 18 -19.23 -21.75 20.39
C VAL A 18 -18.77 -22.45 19.11
N ALA A 19 -19.37 -23.60 18.76
CA ALA A 19 -19.04 -24.30 17.51
C ALA A 19 -19.38 -23.46 16.27
N ILE A 20 -20.55 -22.82 16.23
CA ILE A 20 -20.96 -21.94 15.13
C ILE A 20 -20.02 -20.73 15.03
N ILE A 21 -19.73 -20.06 16.16
CA ILE A 21 -18.80 -18.92 16.19
C ILE A 21 -17.41 -19.35 15.73
N GLY A 22 -16.94 -20.55 16.10
CA GLY A 22 -15.67 -21.10 15.67
C GLY A 22 -15.57 -21.24 14.13
N ILE A 23 -16.61 -21.75 13.48
CA ILE A 23 -16.67 -21.87 12.02
C ILE A 23 -16.67 -20.48 11.35
N LEU A 24 -17.51 -19.56 11.84
CA LEU A 24 -17.58 -18.20 11.30
C LEU A 24 -16.25 -17.45 11.48
N ALA A 25 -15.61 -17.57 12.63
CA ALA A 25 -14.33 -16.93 12.92
C ALA A 25 -13.21 -17.45 12.02
N ALA A 26 -13.18 -18.76 11.71
CA ALA A 26 -12.18 -19.34 10.82
C ALA A 26 -12.20 -18.74 9.41
N ILE A 27 -13.38 -18.33 8.91
CA ILE A 27 -13.55 -17.68 7.61
C ILE A 27 -13.36 -16.17 7.71
N ALA A 28 -13.92 -15.55 8.76
CA ALA A 28 -13.94 -14.10 8.91
C ALA A 28 -12.58 -13.51 9.27
N LEU A 29 -11.78 -14.18 10.11
CA LEU A 29 -10.50 -13.64 10.59
C LEU A 29 -9.47 -13.45 9.46
N PRO A 30 -9.22 -14.43 8.56
CA PRO A 30 -8.29 -14.22 7.44
C PRO A 30 -8.76 -13.11 6.48
N ALA A 31 -10.05 -13.04 6.22
CA ALA A 31 -10.62 -11.99 5.36
C ALA A 31 -10.46 -10.60 5.99
N TYR A 32 -10.71 -10.47 7.29
CA TYR A 32 -10.54 -9.23 8.04
C TYR A 32 -9.06 -8.79 8.06
N GLN A 33 -8.13 -9.71 8.28
CA GLN A 33 -6.69 -9.42 8.21
C GLN A 33 -6.28 -8.87 6.84
N ASN A 34 -6.75 -9.51 5.75
CA ASN A 34 -6.48 -9.04 4.39
C ASN A 34 -7.06 -7.64 4.12
N TYR A 35 -8.27 -7.36 4.62
CA TYR A 35 -8.88 -6.04 4.51
C TYR A 35 -8.08 -4.97 5.27
N MET A 36 -7.62 -5.28 6.48
CA MET A 36 -6.77 -4.36 7.26
C MET A 36 -5.45 -4.08 6.54
N ILE A 37 -4.82 -5.09 5.93
CA ILE A 37 -3.59 -4.90 5.14
C ILE A 37 -3.87 -3.97 3.95
N LYS A 38 -4.94 -4.19 3.18
CA LYS A 38 -5.34 -3.30 2.08
C LYS A 38 -5.49 -1.85 2.54
N SER A 39 -6.17 -1.62 3.67
CA SER A 39 -6.34 -0.27 4.22
C SER A 39 -5.01 0.40 4.55
N LYS A 40 -4.05 -0.34 5.11
CA LYS A 40 -2.71 0.17 5.41
C LYS A 40 -1.92 0.51 4.14
N LEU A 41 -2.07 -0.29 3.09
CA LEU A 41 -1.43 -0.02 1.80
C LEU A 41 -2.02 1.21 1.11
N VAL A 42 -3.33 1.47 1.25
CA VAL A 42 -3.95 2.73 0.77
C VAL A 42 -3.34 3.94 1.49
N GLU A 43 -3.07 3.83 2.78
CA GLU A 43 -2.37 4.88 3.53
C GLU A 43 -0.95 5.11 2.99
N ALA A 44 -0.20 4.04 2.70
CA ALA A 44 1.11 4.13 2.05
C ALA A 44 1.04 4.75 0.63
N THR A 45 -0.04 4.53 -0.13
CA THR A 45 -0.22 5.21 -1.42
C THR A 45 -0.43 6.72 -1.29
N THR A 46 -0.99 7.19 -0.18
CA THR A 46 -1.17 8.63 0.06
C THR A 46 0.18 9.34 0.23
N ASP A 47 1.15 8.69 0.87
CA ASP A 47 2.52 9.20 0.99
C ASP A 47 3.23 9.25 -0.39
N LEU A 48 3.01 8.22 -1.22
CA LEU A 48 3.50 8.20 -2.60
C LEU A 48 2.90 9.35 -3.43
N ASP A 49 1.61 9.63 -3.27
CA ASP A 49 0.94 10.74 -3.96
C ASP A 49 1.50 12.10 -3.54
N ALA A 50 1.81 12.28 -2.24
CA ALA A 50 2.47 13.50 -1.76
C ALA A 50 3.86 13.69 -2.39
N ALA A 51 4.67 12.64 -2.46
CA ALA A 51 5.97 12.67 -3.12
C ALA A 51 5.84 12.93 -4.65
N LYS A 52 4.82 12.34 -5.29
CA LYS A 52 4.52 12.55 -6.71
C LYS A 52 4.22 14.01 -7.03
N VAL A 53 3.50 14.73 -6.16
CA VAL A 53 3.22 16.16 -6.35
C VAL A 53 4.53 16.94 -6.40
N ALA A 54 5.43 16.72 -5.44
CA ALA A 54 6.72 17.42 -5.39
C ALA A 54 7.60 17.14 -6.63
N VAL A 55 7.64 15.89 -7.12
CA VAL A 55 8.37 15.54 -8.34
C VAL A 55 7.73 16.17 -9.59
N THR A 56 6.39 16.16 -9.67
CA THR A 56 5.66 16.71 -10.82
C THR A 56 5.81 18.23 -10.90
N GLU A 57 5.73 18.93 -9.78
CA GLU A 57 5.98 20.37 -9.71
C GLU A 57 7.42 20.67 -10.14
N GLY A 58 8.41 19.99 -9.56
CA GLY A 58 9.83 20.17 -9.90
C GLY A 58 10.14 19.89 -11.38
N TYR A 59 9.48 18.90 -11.99
CA TYR A 59 9.64 18.61 -13.42
C TYR A 59 9.14 19.75 -14.31
N SER A 60 7.99 20.34 -13.96
CA SER A 60 7.41 21.46 -14.70
C SER A 60 8.23 22.75 -14.55
N THR A 61 8.77 23.03 -13.36
CA THR A 61 9.56 24.24 -13.09
C THR A 61 10.96 24.17 -13.68
N ASN A 62 11.52 22.96 -13.83
CA ASN A 62 12.88 22.75 -14.37
C ASN A 62 12.90 22.57 -15.90
N GLY A 63 11.86 23.07 -16.59
CA GLY A 63 11.81 23.01 -18.06
C GLY A 63 11.74 21.59 -18.59
N ASN A 64 10.86 20.76 -18.02
CA ASN A 64 10.61 19.36 -18.42
C ASN A 64 11.81 18.44 -18.15
N THR A 65 12.56 18.74 -17.08
CA THR A 65 13.69 17.93 -16.63
C THR A 65 13.40 17.36 -15.24
N TRP A 66 13.70 16.09 -15.03
CA TRP A 66 13.54 15.44 -13.73
C TRP A 66 14.29 16.19 -12.63
N PRO A 67 13.62 16.52 -11.51
CA PRO A 67 14.29 17.15 -10.38
C PRO A 67 15.25 16.17 -9.72
N THR A 68 16.20 16.69 -8.93
CA THR A 68 17.17 15.88 -8.18
C THR A 68 16.48 15.00 -7.13
N ALA A 69 17.18 13.98 -6.63
CA ALA A 69 16.66 13.04 -5.63
C ALA A 69 16.07 13.73 -4.38
N ASP A 70 16.54 14.92 -4.05
CA ASP A 70 16.09 15.71 -2.89
C ASP A 70 14.67 16.26 -3.03
N ALA A 71 14.05 16.18 -4.22
CA ALA A 71 12.69 16.68 -4.47
C ALA A 71 11.63 16.07 -3.55
N VAL A 72 11.83 14.86 -3.04
CA VAL A 72 10.89 14.17 -2.13
C VAL A 72 11.27 14.31 -0.65
N SER A 73 12.33 15.04 -0.32
CA SER A 73 12.83 15.16 1.06
C SER A 73 11.84 15.80 2.03
N GLY A 74 10.92 16.64 1.53
CA GLY A 74 9.84 17.25 2.31
C GLY A 74 8.52 16.49 2.27
N ALA A 75 8.43 15.37 1.54
CA ALA A 75 7.20 14.59 1.48
C ALA A 75 6.92 13.95 2.85
N PRO A 76 5.70 14.09 3.40
CA PRO A 76 5.34 13.40 4.63
C PRO A 76 5.43 11.89 4.39
N ALA A 77 6.16 11.20 5.27
CA ALA A 77 6.20 9.74 5.28
C ALA A 77 5.52 9.26 6.56
N ASN A 78 4.49 8.44 6.40
CA ASN A 78 3.87 7.74 7.50
C ASN A 78 4.79 6.61 7.96
N ALA A 79 5.63 6.93 8.94
CA ALA A 79 6.57 5.98 9.55
C ALA A 79 5.90 4.74 10.16
N LYS A 80 4.56 4.67 10.24
CA LYS A 80 3.84 3.49 10.71
C LYS A 80 3.84 2.36 9.68
N TYR A 81 3.57 2.66 8.41
CA TYR A 81 3.43 1.65 7.35
C TYR A 81 4.42 1.79 6.20
N VAL A 82 5.08 2.95 6.12
CA VAL A 82 6.15 3.26 5.17
C VAL A 82 7.46 3.33 5.92
N LYS A 83 8.46 2.56 5.47
CA LYS A 83 9.79 2.53 6.08
C LYS A 83 10.72 3.53 5.44
N THR A 84 10.74 3.55 4.11
CA THR A 84 11.53 4.50 3.33
C THR A 84 10.77 4.87 2.08
N ILE A 85 10.92 6.12 1.63
CA ILE A 85 10.52 6.59 0.30
C ILE A 85 11.81 6.93 -0.43
N THR A 86 12.02 6.31 -1.58
CA THR A 86 13.18 6.53 -2.43
C THR A 86 12.69 7.05 -3.77
N TYR A 87 13.17 8.23 -4.17
CA TYR A 87 12.94 8.76 -5.50
C TYR A 87 14.18 8.53 -6.37
N THR A 88 13.98 7.88 -7.51
CA THR A 88 14.99 7.69 -8.54
C THR A 88 14.60 8.57 -9.74
N PRO A 89 15.35 9.65 -10.01
CA PRO A 89 15.03 10.54 -11.14
C PRO A 89 15.23 9.82 -12.48
N GLY A 90 14.37 10.12 -13.45
CA GLY A 90 14.55 9.65 -14.82
C GLY A 90 15.72 10.37 -15.50
N THR A 91 16.43 9.70 -16.41
CA THR A 91 17.52 10.31 -17.19
C THR A 91 17.03 10.75 -18.58
N GLY A 92 16.25 11.84 -18.64
CA GLY A 92 15.76 12.46 -19.89
C GLY A 92 14.24 12.35 -20.12
N THR A 93 13.77 12.94 -21.22
CA THR A 93 12.38 12.82 -21.71
C THR A 93 12.14 11.40 -22.21
N THR A 94 11.07 10.73 -21.76
CA THR A 94 10.75 9.31 -22.04
C THR A 94 11.52 8.25 -21.22
N VAL A 95 12.41 8.64 -20.29
CA VAL A 95 13.01 7.68 -19.35
C VAL A 95 12.25 7.71 -18.03
N ASN A 96 11.91 6.52 -17.52
CA ASN A 96 11.10 6.38 -16.33
C ASN A 96 11.84 6.93 -15.10
N GLY A 97 11.21 7.85 -14.39
CA GLY A 97 11.50 8.11 -12.97
C GLY A 97 10.65 7.19 -12.11
N SER A 98 11.04 6.98 -10.86
CA SER A 98 10.23 6.20 -9.92
C SER A 98 10.26 6.77 -8.52
N ILE A 99 9.14 6.62 -7.82
CA ILE A 99 9.02 6.86 -6.39
C ILE A 99 8.65 5.52 -5.79
N VAL A 100 9.57 4.93 -5.03
CA VAL A 100 9.43 3.59 -4.45
C VAL A 100 9.34 3.71 -2.94
N THR A 101 8.30 3.13 -2.35
CA THR A 101 8.15 3.00 -0.90
C THR A 101 8.39 1.57 -0.45
N GLU A 102 9.15 1.40 0.64
CA GLU A 102 9.27 0.13 1.35
C GLU A 102 8.16 0.03 2.42
N LEU A 103 7.40 -1.06 2.40
CA LEU A 103 6.30 -1.28 3.35
C LEU A 103 6.82 -1.87 4.67
N GLN A 104 6.17 -1.53 5.78
CA GLN A 104 6.44 -2.10 7.10
C GLN A 104 5.18 -2.19 7.97
N ASN A 105 5.22 -3.00 9.03
CA ASN A 105 4.15 -3.14 10.04
C ASN A 105 2.73 -3.35 9.47
N THR A 106 2.63 -3.96 8.29
CA THR A 106 1.36 -4.32 7.66
C THR A 106 0.66 -5.43 8.43
N GLY A 107 1.40 -6.22 9.21
CA GLY A 107 0.91 -7.39 9.94
C GLY A 107 0.98 -8.66 9.10
N ASN A 108 1.69 -8.62 7.97
CA ASN A 108 1.98 -9.77 7.13
C ASN A 108 3.45 -9.72 6.71
N THR A 109 4.24 -10.68 7.19
CA THR A 109 5.69 -10.75 6.93
C THR A 109 6.05 -10.95 5.46
N ASN A 110 5.10 -11.35 4.61
CA ASN A 110 5.31 -11.47 3.17
C ASN A 110 5.14 -10.13 2.43
N ILE A 111 4.55 -9.12 3.09
CA ILE A 111 4.34 -7.77 2.55
C ILE A 111 5.27 -6.76 3.21
N ASP A 112 5.62 -6.98 4.48
CA ASP A 112 6.63 -6.19 5.16
C ASP A 112 8.00 -6.38 4.47
N GLY A 113 8.62 -5.28 4.06
CA GLY A 113 9.83 -5.27 3.23
C GLY A 113 9.58 -5.33 1.72
N ALA A 114 8.34 -5.51 1.28
CA ALA A 114 7.98 -5.40 -0.14
C ALA A 114 7.85 -3.93 -0.56
N PHE A 115 7.91 -3.69 -1.87
CA PHE A 115 7.94 -2.33 -2.42
C PHE A 115 6.71 -2.02 -3.27
N LEU A 116 6.09 -0.89 -2.99
CA LEU A 116 5.05 -0.28 -3.81
C LEU A 116 5.62 0.97 -4.45
N ALA A 117 5.26 1.26 -5.70
CA ALA A 117 5.89 2.34 -6.42
C ALA A 117 4.94 3.07 -7.37
N LEU A 118 5.28 4.33 -7.64
CA LEU A 118 4.79 5.10 -8.76
C LEU A 118 5.92 5.24 -9.78
N PHE A 119 5.66 4.86 -11.02
CA PHE A 119 6.57 4.98 -12.15
C PHE A 119 6.07 6.11 -13.04
N GLY A 120 6.93 7.08 -13.33
CA GLY A 120 6.58 8.27 -14.09
C GLY A 120 7.31 8.31 -15.42
N VAL A 121 6.58 8.57 -16.51
CA VAL A 121 7.14 8.87 -17.84
C VAL A 121 6.97 10.36 -18.11
N GLY A 122 8.08 11.09 -18.14
CA GLY A 122 8.09 12.51 -18.49
C GLY A 122 7.70 12.71 -19.95
N GLN A 123 6.81 13.67 -20.20
CA GLN A 123 6.28 14.03 -21.51
C GLN A 123 6.89 15.35 -22.01
N ASN A 124 6.79 15.59 -23.33
CA ASN A 124 7.27 16.82 -23.97
C ASN A 124 6.40 18.04 -23.66
N ASP A 125 5.18 17.85 -23.15
CA ASP A 125 4.27 18.91 -22.73
C ASP A 125 4.54 19.42 -21.31
N GLY A 126 5.57 18.90 -20.64
CA GLY A 126 5.93 19.26 -19.26
C GLY A 126 5.14 18.53 -18.18
N THR A 127 4.34 17.53 -18.56
CA THR A 127 3.67 16.64 -17.60
C THR A 127 4.44 15.35 -17.37
N ILE A 128 4.10 14.64 -16.29
CA ILE A 128 4.55 13.28 -16.04
C ILE A 128 3.32 12.37 -16.01
N THR A 129 3.35 11.33 -16.84
CA THR A 129 2.35 10.25 -16.80
C THR A 129 2.78 9.23 -15.76
N TRP A 130 2.00 9.10 -14.68
CA TRP A 130 2.30 8.18 -13.59
C TRP A 130 1.49 6.89 -13.69
N SER A 131 2.15 5.75 -13.54
CA SER A 131 1.55 4.43 -13.36
C SER A 131 1.96 3.85 -12.00
N CYS A 132 0.99 3.32 -11.26
CA CYS A 132 1.26 2.60 -10.02
C CYS A 132 1.68 1.16 -10.31
N GLY A 133 2.61 0.59 -9.54
CA GLY A 133 3.02 -0.80 -9.71
C GLY A 133 3.81 -1.33 -8.52
N THR A 134 4.24 -2.58 -8.60
CA THR A 134 5.13 -3.18 -7.59
C THR A 134 6.59 -3.06 -7.99
N ALA A 135 7.49 -3.10 -7.02
CA ALA A 135 8.93 -3.10 -7.24
C ALA A 135 9.61 -4.22 -6.45
N LYS A 136 10.78 -4.69 -6.91
CA LYS A 136 11.64 -5.65 -6.20
C LYS A 136 12.73 -4.95 -5.40
N THR A 137 13.14 -3.76 -5.84
CA THR A 137 14.16 -2.96 -5.18
C THR A 137 13.74 -1.49 -5.12
N LYS A 138 14.30 -0.75 -4.17
CA LYS A 138 14.10 0.71 -4.03
C LYS A 138 14.58 1.55 -5.21
N ALA A 139 15.38 0.97 -6.11
CA ALA A 139 15.97 1.66 -7.26
C ALA A 139 15.31 1.27 -8.60
N ASP A 140 14.27 0.43 -8.56
CA ASP A 140 13.59 0.01 -9.79
C ASP A 140 12.90 1.23 -10.42
N VAL A 141 13.16 1.45 -11.71
CA VAL A 141 12.55 2.51 -12.52
C VAL A 141 11.42 1.98 -13.40
N SER A 142 11.04 0.73 -13.24
CA SER A 142 9.91 0.13 -13.94
C SER A 142 9.19 -0.88 -13.06
N ALA A 143 7.91 -1.05 -13.34
CA ALA A 143 7.08 -2.02 -12.65
C ALA A 143 7.66 -3.43 -12.75
N GLN A 144 7.69 -4.13 -11.61
CA GLN A 144 8.16 -5.49 -11.48
C GLN A 144 7.04 -6.32 -10.90
N ALA A 145 6.74 -7.46 -11.52
CA ALA A 145 5.69 -8.34 -11.02
C ALA A 145 6.06 -8.95 -9.66
N VAL A 146 5.36 -8.51 -8.60
CA VAL A 146 5.42 -9.09 -7.25
C VAL A 146 4.04 -9.63 -6.88
N THR A 147 3.74 -10.84 -7.36
CA THR A 147 2.40 -11.45 -7.26
C THR A 147 1.91 -11.67 -5.84
N THR A 148 2.81 -11.74 -4.86
CA THR A 148 2.46 -11.84 -3.43
C THR A 148 1.72 -10.60 -2.93
N MET A 149 1.88 -9.44 -3.58
CA MET A 149 1.22 -8.19 -3.21
C MET A 149 -0.13 -7.99 -3.90
N TYR A 150 -0.42 -8.71 -4.98
CA TYR A 150 -1.55 -8.39 -5.88
C TYR A 150 -2.91 -8.47 -5.19
N SER A 151 -3.08 -9.41 -4.26
CA SER A 151 -4.31 -9.54 -3.49
C SER A 151 -4.56 -8.36 -2.56
N PHE A 152 -3.55 -7.52 -2.28
CA PHE A 152 -3.58 -6.41 -1.32
C PHE A 152 -3.56 -5.02 -1.97
N ILE A 153 -3.41 -4.94 -3.28
CA ILE A 153 -3.33 -3.66 -4.03
C ILE A 153 -4.44 -3.57 -5.10
N PRO A 154 -4.81 -2.34 -5.51
CA PRO A 154 -5.73 -2.11 -6.63
C PRO A 154 -5.25 -2.77 -7.93
N SER A 155 -6.17 -3.18 -8.80
CA SER A 155 -5.85 -3.86 -10.07
C SER A 155 -4.96 -3.03 -11.00
N ASN A 156 -5.10 -1.71 -10.98
CA ASN A 156 -4.24 -0.78 -11.72
C ASN A 156 -2.81 -0.68 -11.17
N CYS A 157 -2.49 -1.33 -10.05
CA CYS A 157 -1.14 -1.42 -9.48
C CYS A 157 -0.53 -2.83 -9.58
N GLN A 158 -1.23 -3.80 -10.20
CA GLN A 158 -0.82 -5.21 -10.24
C GLN A 158 0.11 -5.51 -11.43
N HIS A 159 1.23 -4.79 -11.53
CA HIS A 159 2.25 -5.01 -12.56
C HIS A 159 3.65 -4.65 -12.07
#